data_AF-W1YTN5-F1
#
_entry.id   AF-W1YTN5-F1
#
_cell.length_a   1.000
_cell.length_b   1.000
_cell.length_c   1.000
_cell.angle_alpha   90.00
_cell.angle_beta   90.00
_cell.angle_gamma   90.00
#
_symmetry.space_group_name_H-M   'P 1'
#
loop_
_entity.id
_entity.type
_entity.pdbx_description
1 polymer ?
#
loop_
_entity_poly.entity_id
_entity_poly.type
_entity_poly.pdbx_seq_one_letter_code
_entity_poly.pdbx_strand_id
1 'polypeptide(L)'
;HQTLVECNLETGRTHQIRVHFAHIGHPVVNDPFYGYRRMDFPIEGQALHSKSLDVKHPITGESMHFEAPLPDDFKACIEFAKTYREDKRK
;
A
#
# COMPACT_ATOMS: atom_id res chain seq x y z
N HIS A 1 -15.61 3.30 2.88
CA HIS A 1 -14.98 2.12 3.48
C HIS A 1 -13.60 1.97 2.86
N GLN A 2 -12.60 1.72 3.68
CA GLN A 2 -11.19 1.59 3.30
C GLN A 2 -10.63 0.35 4.00
N THR A 3 -9.70 -0.33 3.35
CA THR A 3 -9.15 -1.61 3.82
C THR A 3 -7.64 -1.56 3.71
N LEU A 4 -6.95 -1.95 4.79
CA LEU A 4 -5.51 -2.20 4.75
C LEU A 4 -5.29 -3.61 4.20
N VAL A 5 -4.45 -3.75 3.16
CA VAL A 5 -4.19 -5.02 2.47
C VAL A 5 -2.70 -5.24 2.37
N GLU A 6 -2.26 -6.49 2.60
CA GLU A 6 -0.90 -6.94 2.32
C GLU A 6 -0.88 -7.67 0.97
N CYS A 7 0.11 -7.37 0.14
CA CYS A 7 0.24 -7.93 -1.21
C CYS A 7 1.59 -8.60 -1.37
N ASN A 8 1.58 -9.87 -1.76
CA ASN A 8 2.77 -10.61 -2.15
C ASN A 8 2.87 -10.64 -3.68
N LEU A 9 3.99 -10.19 -4.23
CA LEU A 9 4.18 -10.06 -5.67
C LEU A 9 4.85 -11.31 -6.25
N GLU A 10 4.18 -11.97 -7.19
CA GLU A 10 4.78 -13.03 -8.02
C GLU A 10 5.49 -12.46 -9.26
N THR A 11 5.04 -11.28 -9.73
CA THR A 11 5.61 -10.56 -10.86
C THR A 11 5.76 -9.07 -10.55
N GLY A 12 6.65 -8.39 -11.26
CA GLY A 12 6.96 -6.95 -11.06
C GLY A 12 6.60 -6.05 -12.24
N ARG A 13 5.40 -6.20 -12.84
CA ARG A 13 4.98 -5.35 -13.96
C ARG A 13 4.79 -3.89 -13.52
N THR A 14 4.99 -2.94 -14.43
CA THR A 14 4.79 -1.52 -14.16
C THR A 14 3.39 -1.25 -13.61
N HIS A 15 3.32 -0.56 -12.47
CA HIS A 15 2.07 -0.20 -11.77
C HIS A 15 1.17 -1.40 -11.40
N GLN A 16 1.68 -2.63 -11.36
CA GLN A 16 0.87 -3.86 -11.23
C GLN A 16 -0.18 -3.80 -10.12
N ILE A 17 0.24 -3.50 -8.88
CA ILE A 17 -0.67 -3.38 -7.72
C ILE A 17 -1.77 -2.35 -8.02
N ARG A 18 -1.37 -1.15 -8.45
CA ARG A 18 -2.26 0.00 -8.66
C ARG A 18 -3.34 -0.29 -9.71
N VAL A 19 -2.95 -0.87 -10.84
CA VAL A 19 -3.87 -1.24 -11.92
C VAL A 19 -4.80 -2.38 -11.50
N HIS A 20 -4.27 -3.42 -10.83
CA HIS A 20 -5.09 -4.56 -10.40
C HIS A 20 -6.17 -4.13 -9.41
N PHE A 21 -5.81 -3.32 -8.41
CA PHE A 21 -6.76 -2.81 -7.42
C PHE A 21 -7.81 -1.89 -8.03
N ALA A 22 -7.43 -1.02 -8.96
CA ALA A 22 -8.39 -0.19 -9.71
C ALA A 22 -9.34 -1.04 -10.57
N HIS A 23 -8.83 -2.08 -11.24
CA HIS A 23 -9.61 -2.98 -12.09
C HIS A 23 -10.71 -3.71 -11.32
N ILE A 24 -10.43 -4.14 -10.08
CA ILE A 24 -11.43 -4.81 -9.22
C ILE A 24 -12.33 -3.84 -8.42
N GLY A 25 -12.27 -2.54 -8.70
CA GLY A 25 -13.12 -1.53 -8.05
C GLY A 25 -12.62 -1.03 -6.69
N HIS A 26 -11.36 -1.33 -6.32
CA HIS A 26 -10.77 -0.98 -5.03
C HIS A 26 -9.41 -0.28 -5.19
N PRO A 27 -9.32 0.86 -5.92
CA PRO A 27 -8.05 1.51 -6.20
C PRO A 27 -7.32 1.95 -4.93
N VAL A 28 -5.99 2.07 -5.05
CA VAL A 28 -5.12 2.55 -3.98
C VAL A 28 -5.52 3.98 -3.58
N VAL A 29 -5.56 4.23 -2.28
CA VAL A 29 -5.90 5.55 -1.72
C VAL A 29 -4.92 6.60 -2.25
N ASN A 30 -5.46 7.74 -2.70
CA ASN A 30 -4.70 8.87 -3.24
C ASN A 30 -3.78 8.53 -4.42
N ASP A 31 -4.05 7.44 -5.15
CA ASP A 31 -3.41 7.17 -6.43
C ASP A 31 -3.76 8.26 -7.47
N PRO A 32 -2.76 8.99 -8.01
CA PRO A 32 -3.03 10.13 -8.88
C PRO A 32 -3.50 9.74 -10.29
N PHE A 33 -3.36 8.47 -10.70
CA PHE A 33 -3.71 8.03 -12.06
C PHE A 33 -4.90 7.06 -12.09
N TYR A 34 -4.98 6.16 -11.12
CA TYR A 34 -6.00 5.09 -11.10
C TYR A 34 -7.05 5.25 -9.99
N GLY A 35 -6.94 6.28 -9.16
CA GLY A 35 -7.88 6.59 -8.09
C GLY A 35 -9.11 7.39 -8.56
N TYR A 36 -10.23 7.26 -7.83
CA TYR A 36 -11.48 7.97 -8.17
C TYR A 36 -11.52 9.42 -7.67
N ARG A 37 -10.84 9.69 -6.55
CA ARG A 37 -10.83 11.00 -5.89
C ARG A 37 -9.67 11.07 -4.90
N ARG A 38 -9.16 12.28 -4.70
CA ARG A 38 -8.27 12.56 -3.57
C ARG A 38 -9.10 12.56 -2.29
N MET A 39 -8.60 11.87 -1.27
CA MET A 39 -9.17 11.83 0.07
C MET A 39 -8.20 12.52 1.04
N ASP A 40 -8.72 12.99 2.17
CA ASP A 40 -7.96 13.71 3.20
C ASP A 40 -7.02 12.81 4.03
N PHE A 41 -6.58 11.69 3.44
CA PHE A 41 -5.57 10.83 4.04
C PHE A 41 -4.24 11.59 4.15
N PRO A 42 -3.56 11.53 5.31
CA PRO A 42 -2.34 12.28 5.60
C PRO A 42 -1.11 11.63 4.92
N ILE A 43 -1.12 11.54 3.60
CA ILE A 43 -0.02 11.02 2.78
C ILE A 43 0.09 11.78 1.47
N GLU A 44 1.33 12.01 1.04
CA GLU A 44 1.60 12.58 -0.28
C GLU A 44 1.63 11.47 -1.33
N GLY A 45 0.64 11.51 -2.23
CA GLY A 45 0.49 10.52 -3.29
C GLY A 45 -0.16 9.23 -2.80
N GLN A 46 0.21 8.12 -3.42
CA GLN A 46 -0.46 6.83 -3.26
C GLN A 46 -0.10 6.14 -1.93
N ALA A 47 -1.09 5.63 -1.22
CA ALA A 47 -0.89 4.84 0.00
C ALA A 47 -0.41 3.41 -0.32
N LEU A 48 0.84 3.30 -0.78
CA LEU A 48 1.51 2.04 -1.09
C LEU A 48 2.93 2.01 -0.49
N HIS A 49 3.23 1.01 0.33
CA HIS A 49 4.52 0.83 0.99
C HIS A 49 5.12 -0.55 0.69
N SER A 50 6.40 -0.60 0.35
CA SER A 50 7.16 -1.85 0.20
C SER A 50 7.72 -2.25 1.55
N LYS A 51 7.03 -3.15 2.26
CA LYS A 51 7.35 -3.52 3.65
C LYS A 51 8.59 -4.42 3.76
N SER A 52 8.72 -5.42 2.91
CA SER A 52 9.82 -6.38 2.96
C SER A 52 10.27 -6.78 1.57
N LEU A 53 11.50 -7.29 1.48
CA LEU A 53 12.09 -7.82 0.27
C LEU A 53 12.93 -9.06 0.62
N ASP A 54 12.54 -10.18 0.02
CA ASP A 54 13.29 -11.43 0.08
C ASP A 54 14.00 -11.66 -1.26
N VAL A 55 15.33 -11.78 -1.21
CA VAL A 55 16.15 -12.02 -2.42
C VAL A 55 17.24 -13.02 -2.13
N LYS A 56 17.64 -13.75 -3.17
CA LYS A 56 18.83 -14.59 -3.13
C LYS A 56 20.04 -13.76 -3.55
N HIS A 57 21.07 -13.73 -2.74
CA HIS A 57 22.29 -12.99 -3.06
C HIS A 57 22.87 -13.51 -4.40
N PRO A 58 23.16 -12.65 -5.39
CA PRO A 58 23.49 -13.09 -6.75
C PRO A 58 24.84 -13.83 -6.85
N ILE A 59 25.77 -13.56 -5.92
CA ILE A 59 27.10 -14.20 -5.87
C ILE A 59 27.12 -15.38 -4.89
N THR A 60 26.84 -15.15 -3.60
CA THR A 60 26.90 -16.20 -2.56
C THR A 60 25.75 -17.20 -2.61
N GLY A 61 24.61 -16.84 -3.21
CA GLY A 61 23.42 -17.67 -3.22
C GLY A 61 22.69 -17.75 -1.88
N GLU A 62 23.11 -16.98 -0.88
CA GLU A 62 22.46 -16.95 0.43
C GLU A 62 21.11 -16.23 0.37
N SER A 63 20.16 -16.67 1.19
CA SER A 63 18.86 -15.99 1.32
C SER A 63 19.02 -14.74 2.17
N MET A 64 18.57 -13.60 1.65
CA MET A 64 18.61 -12.32 2.32
C MET A 64 17.20 -11.80 2.52
N HIS A 65 16.95 -11.24 3.69
CA HIS A 65 15.68 -10.62 4.06
C HIS A 65 15.92 -9.18 4.47
N PHE A 66 15.14 -8.27 3.91
CA PHE A 66 15.17 -6.84 4.22
C PHE A 66 13.78 -6.38 4.64
N GLU A 67 13.71 -5.52 5.65
CA GLU A 67 12.48 -4.87 6.08
C GLU A 67 12.63 -3.35 6.06
N ALA A 68 11.57 -2.67 5.64
CA ALA A 68 11.43 -1.23 5.73
C ALA A 68 10.31 -0.90 6.74
N PRO A 69 10.60 -0.19 7.85
CA PRO A 69 9.58 0.17 8.82
C PRO A 69 8.50 1.02 8.13
N LEU A 70 7.26 0.92 8.63
CA LEU A 70 6.17 1.76 8.12
C LEU A 70 6.53 3.24 8.30
N PRO A 71 6.48 4.04 7.22
CA PRO A 71 6.59 5.50 7.29
C PRO A 71 5.50 6.10 8.18
N ASP A 72 5.79 7.26 8.78
CA ASP A 72 4.89 7.87 9.76
C ASP A 72 3.59 8.41 9.14
N ASP A 73 3.64 8.89 7.90
CA ASP A 73 2.48 9.28 7.10
C ASP A 73 1.56 8.07 6.81
N PHE A 74 2.14 6.91 6.51
CA PHE A 74 1.39 5.66 6.33
C PHE A 74 0.75 5.20 7.65
N LYS A 75 1.46 5.29 8.78
CA LYS A 75 0.87 5.02 10.11
C LYS A 75 -0.31 5.96 10.39
N ALA A 76 -0.15 7.26 10.11
CA ALA A 76 -1.21 8.24 10.27
C ALA A 76 -2.42 7.92 9.38
N CYS A 77 -2.21 7.40 8.17
CA CYS A 77 -3.28 6.92 7.30
C CYS A 77 -4.06 5.75 7.90
N ILE A 78 -3.38 4.79 8.54
CA ILE A 78 -4.01 3.65 9.20
C ILE A 78 -4.88 4.13 10.38
N GLU A 79 -4.37 5.03 11.21
CA GLU A 79 -5.14 5.61 12.31
C GLU A 79 -6.34 6.41 11.81
N PHE A 80 -6.16 7.25 10.79
CA PHE A 80 -7.26 7.98 10.15
C PHE A 80 -8.38 7.05 9.65
N ALA A 81 -8.03 5.93 9.01
CA ALA A 81 -9.00 4.96 8.51
C ALA A 81 -9.78 4.26 9.65
N LYS A 82 -9.16 4.05 10.81
CA LYS A 82 -9.83 3.47 11.99
C LYS A 82 -10.87 4.43 12.54
N THR A 83 -10.51 5.69 12.76
CA THR A 83 -11.43 6.72 13.30
C THR A 83 -12.62 6.94 12.37
N TYR A 84 -12.38 7.04 11.06
CA TYR A 84 -13.44 7.23 10.06
C TYR A 84 -14.48 6.09 10.08
N ARG A 85 -14.04 4.86 10.39
CA ARG A 85 -14.94 3.70 10.49
C ARG A 85 -15.84 3.76 11.72
N GLU A 86 -15.37 4.33 12.81
CA GLU A 86 -16.12 4.45 14.07
C GLU A 86 -17.21 5.52 13.96
N ASP A 87 -16.91 6.66 13.35
CA ASP A 87 -17.88 7.75 13.15
C ASP A 87 -19.04 7.34 12.23
N LYS A 88 -18.78 6.48 11.24
CA LYS A 88 -19.81 5.95 10.32
C LYS A 88 -20.66 4.81 10.90
N ARG A 89 -20.30 4.30 12.08
CA ARG A 89 -21.05 3.22 12.79
C ARG A 89 -22.00 3.76 13.85
N LYS A 90 -21.88 5.04 14.21
CA LYS A 90 -22.88 5.77 14.99
C LYS A 90 -23.97 6.29 14.06
#